data_AF-A0A954ZE15-F1
#
_entry.id   AF-A0A954ZE15-F1
#
_cell.length_a   1.000
_cell.length_b   1.000
_cell.length_c   1.000
_cell.angle_alpha   90.00
_cell.angle_beta   90.00
_cell.angle_gamma   90.00
#
_symmetry.space_group_name_H-M   'P 1'
#
loop_
_entity.id
_entity.type
_entity.pdbx_description
1 polymer ?
#
loop_
_entity_poly.entity_id
_entity_poly.type
_entity_poly.pdbx_seq_one_letter_code
_entity_poly.pdbx_strand_id
1 'polypeptide(L)'
;MGSRKRVSQRWNPSRRTFLRGLGVSMALPWLESLPVWGDATNSATNVAPKRFGVLFSGNGFHKDHWWARGVGKEMELGRVLEPLTPHRDKLLFIRGLYNEEALKGNIHSSQTGNLLSGAPLASGGEIRSGTSIDQVLAQTWGRDTKVPSLVLGCEKSNPS
;
A
#
# COMPACT_ATOMS: atom_id res chain seq x y z
N MET A 1 -65.52 17.45 -15.25
CA MET A 1 -64.51 17.26 -16.32
C MET A 1 -63.64 18.52 -16.39
N GLY A 2 -62.49 18.57 -15.71
CA GLY A 2 -61.63 19.77 -15.66
C GLY A 2 -60.19 19.42 -16.00
N SER A 3 -59.78 19.65 -17.25
CA SER A 3 -58.43 19.35 -17.74
C SER A 3 -57.46 20.48 -17.36
N ARG A 4 -56.54 20.23 -16.41
CA ARG A 4 -55.39 21.12 -16.15
C ARG A 4 -54.32 20.88 -17.21
N LYS A 5 -54.14 21.84 -18.12
CA LYS A 5 -52.99 21.88 -19.04
C LYS A 5 -51.70 22.12 -18.23
N ARG A 6 -50.77 21.16 -18.26
CA ARG A 6 -49.39 21.35 -17.76
C ARG A 6 -48.65 22.27 -18.74
N VAL A 7 -48.24 23.44 -18.28
CA VAL A 7 -47.32 24.33 -19.02
C VAL A 7 -45.91 23.78 -18.85
N SER A 8 -45.30 23.31 -19.94
CA SER A 8 -43.87 23.00 -19.98
C SER A 8 -43.07 24.30 -20.10
N GLN A 9 -42.42 24.73 -19.03
CA GLN A 9 -41.50 25.88 -19.08
C GLN A 9 -40.22 25.46 -19.83
N ARG A 10 -39.94 26.11 -20.97
CA ARG A 10 -38.67 25.94 -21.70
C ARG A 10 -37.59 26.72 -20.96
N TRP A 11 -36.59 26.02 -20.45
CA TRP A 11 -35.39 26.64 -19.88
C TRP A 11 -34.62 27.34 -20.99
N ASN A 12 -34.45 28.68 -20.88
CA ASN A 12 -33.71 29.50 -21.84
C ASN A 12 -32.60 30.28 -21.10
N PRO A 13 -31.45 29.66 -20.80
CA PRO A 13 -30.39 30.32 -20.04
C PRO A 13 -29.82 31.51 -20.81
N SER A 14 -29.61 32.63 -20.11
CA SER A 14 -29.01 33.82 -20.72
C SER A 14 -27.53 33.58 -21.06
N ARG A 15 -27.01 34.24 -22.11
CA ARG A 15 -25.56 34.21 -22.45
C ARG A 15 -24.67 34.52 -21.25
N ARG A 16 -25.10 35.44 -20.37
CA ARG A 16 -24.37 35.81 -19.16
C ARG A 16 -24.34 34.67 -18.14
N THR A 17 -25.43 33.94 -17.99
CA THR A 17 -25.51 32.75 -17.12
C THR A 17 -24.61 31.64 -17.66
N PHE A 18 -24.62 31.43 -18.98
CA PHE A 18 -23.76 30.45 -19.64
C PHE A 18 -22.26 30.77 -19.45
N LEU A 19 -21.85 32.02 -19.70
CA LEU A 19 -20.45 32.45 -19.54
C LEU A 19 -19.99 32.43 -18.07
N ARG A 20 -20.89 32.73 -17.11
CA ARG A 20 -20.58 32.58 -15.68
C ARG A 20 -20.39 31.11 -15.28
N GLY A 21 -21.17 30.19 -15.83
CA GLY A 21 -20.99 28.75 -15.61
C GLY A 21 -19.65 28.24 -16.15
N LEU A 22 -19.27 28.67 -17.36
CA LEU A 22 -17.97 28.36 -17.96
C LEU A 22 -16.79 28.86 -17.12
N GLY A 23 -16.85 30.11 -16.63
CA GLY A 23 -15.80 30.67 -15.79
C GLY A 23 -15.58 29.90 -14.48
N VAL A 24 -16.65 29.40 -13.86
CA VAL A 24 -16.55 28.56 -12.64
C VAL A 24 -15.92 27.19 -12.95
N SER A 25 -16.21 26.60 -14.11
CA SER A 25 -15.62 25.30 -14.49
C SER A 25 -14.12 25.35 -14.75
N MET A 26 -13.57 26.50 -15.16
CA MET A 26 -12.12 26.68 -15.33
C MET A 26 -11.38 26.92 -14.00
N ALA A 27 -12.09 27.39 -12.97
CA ALA A 27 -11.50 27.67 -11.66
C ALA A 27 -11.52 26.46 -10.71
N LEU A 28 -12.32 25.44 -11.02
CA LEU A 28 -12.42 24.22 -10.21
C LEU A 28 -11.42 23.18 -10.72
N PRO A 29 -10.68 22.50 -9.81
CA PRO A 29 -9.98 21.26 -10.14
C PRO A 29 -10.96 20.30 -10.79
N TRP A 30 -10.52 19.57 -11.82
CA TRP A 30 -11.39 18.81 -12.73
C TRP A 30 -12.24 17.69 -12.11
N LEU A 31 -12.24 17.50 -10.78
CA LEU A 31 -13.06 16.47 -10.10
C LEU A 31 -12.93 15.09 -10.79
N GLU A 32 -11.73 14.73 -11.22
CA GLU A 32 -11.38 13.45 -11.90
C GLU A 32 -11.89 12.20 -11.17
N SER A 33 -12.26 12.32 -9.89
CA SER A 33 -12.86 11.26 -9.09
C SER A 33 -14.35 11.01 -9.37
N LEU A 34 -15.04 11.91 -10.07
CA LEU A 34 -16.47 11.79 -10.38
C LEU A 34 -16.64 11.37 -11.85
N PRO A 35 -17.35 10.25 -12.12
CA PRO A 35 -17.65 9.87 -13.50
C PRO A 35 -18.60 10.91 -14.10
N VAL A 36 -18.18 11.55 -15.21
CA VAL A 36 -19.01 12.50 -15.94
C VAL A 36 -20.01 11.74 -16.81
N TRP A 37 -21.27 12.18 -16.86
CA TRP A 37 -22.28 11.61 -17.76
C TRP A 37 -21.83 11.71 -19.22
N GLY A 38 -21.67 10.56 -19.87
CA GLY A 38 -21.19 10.46 -21.25
C GLY A 38 -19.71 10.11 -21.38
N ASP A 39 -18.98 10.05 -20.27
CA ASP A 39 -17.68 9.39 -20.25
C ASP A 39 -17.94 7.89 -20.45
N ALA A 40 -17.60 7.36 -21.62
CA ALA A 40 -17.64 5.94 -21.89
C ALA A 40 -16.60 5.34 -20.97
N THR A 41 -17.03 4.86 -19.78
CA THR A 41 -16.21 4.35 -18.67
C THR A 41 -14.91 3.82 -19.22
N ASN A 42 -13.90 4.69 -19.28
CA ASN A 42 -12.66 4.32 -19.91
C ASN A 42 -12.08 3.33 -18.93
N SER A 43 -12.32 2.05 -19.20
CA SER A 43 -11.78 0.92 -18.46
C SER A 43 -10.29 0.82 -18.75
N ALA A 44 -9.60 1.97 -18.81
CA ALA A 44 -8.17 2.14 -18.72
C ALA A 44 -7.78 1.61 -17.34
N THR A 45 -7.69 0.28 -17.31
CA THR A 45 -7.09 -0.56 -16.29
C THR A 45 -7.42 -0.13 -14.86
N ASN A 46 -8.64 -0.45 -14.41
CA ASN A 46 -8.99 -0.50 -12.98
C ASN A 46 -8.26 -1.68 -12.29
N VAL A 47 -6.94 -1.76 -12.48
CA VAL A 47 -6.07 -2.77 -11.90
C VAL A 47 -5.58 -2.19 -10.59
N ALA A 48 -5.88 -2.88 -9.48
CA ALA A 48 -5.41 -2.45 -8.17
C ALA A 48 -3.87 -2.32 -8.17
N PRO A 49 -3.31 -1.24 -7.59
CA PRO A 49 -1.87 -1.07 -7.53
C PRO A 49 -1.25 -2.22 -6.73
N LYS A 50 -0.10 -2.71 -7.20
CA LYS A 50 0.70 -3.70 -6.49
C LYS A 50 1.24 -3.06 -5.21
N ARG A 51 1.14 -3.79 -4.10
CA ARG A 51 1.64 -3.35 -2.79
C ARG A 51 2.72 -4.30 -2.32
N PHE A 52 3.70 -3.76 -1.63
CA PHE A 52 4.74 -4.50 -0.94
C PHE A 52 4.54 -4.35 0.56
N GLY A 53 4.72 -5.44 1.31
CA GLY A 53 4.60 -5.44 2.76
C GLY A 53 5.69 -6.31 3.37
N VAL A 54 6.28 -5.82 4.45
CA VAL A 54 7.25 -6.55 5.27
C VAL A 54 6.69 -6.62 6.68
N LEU A 55 6.68 -7.82 7.25
CA LEU A 55 6.25 -8.05 8.62
C LEU A 55 7.43 -8.54 9.43
N PHE A 56 7.59 -7.98 10.64
CA PHE A 56 8.62 -8.36 11.58
C PHE A 56 7.99 -9.05 12.79
N SER A 57 8.58 -10.18 13.22
CA SER A 57 8.18 -10.87 14.46
C SER A 57 9.34 -10.82 15.46
N GLY A 58 9.29 -9.87 16.40
CA GLY A 58 10.42 -9.59 17.30
C GLY A 58 10.80 -10.75 18.23
N ASN A 59 9.82 -11.55 18.66
CA ASN A 59 10.06 -12.73 19.49
C ASN A 59 10.24 -14.02 18.66
N GLY A 60 10.15 -13.92 17.33
CA GLY A 60 10.19 -15.06 16.43
C GLY A 60 8.96 -15.97 16.53
N PHE A 61 9.17 -17.26 16.26
CA PHE A 61 8.14 -18.28 16.22
C PHE A 61 8.64 -19.57 16.87
N HIS A 62 7.72 -20.46 17.26
CA HIS A 62 8.09 -21.77 17.79
C HIS A 62 8.84 -22.59 16.72
N LYS A 63 10.13 -22.89 16.96
CA LYS A 63 11.04 -23.49 15.96
C LYS A 63 10.50 -24.77 15.31
N ASP A 64 9.86 -25.64 16.08
CA ASP A 64 9.38 -26.95 15.59
C ASP A 64 8.08 -26.83 14.76
N HIS A 65 7.52 -25.63 14.68
CA HIS A 65 6.28 -25.32 13.96
C HIS A 65 6.44 -24.21 12.91
N TRP A 66 7.62 -23.61 12.80
CA TRP A 66 7.98 -22.66 11.74
C TRP A 66 8.80 -23.35 10.64
N TRP A 67 8.12 -24.05 9.76
CA TRP A 67 8.74 -24.74 8.64
C TRP A 67 7.73 -24.95 7.51
N ALA A 68 8.26 -25.15 6.30
CA ALA A 68 7.51 -25.69 5.17
C ALA A 68 8.31 -26.82 4.50
N ARG A 69 7.62 -27.83 3.99
CA ARG A 69 8.20 -28.93 3.19
C ARG A 69 7.46 -29.04 1.86
N GLY A 70 8.18 -29.42 0.80
CA GLY A 70 7.61 -29.44 -0.54
C GLY A 70 7.40 -28.04 -1.12
N VAL A 71 6.62 -27.94 -2.20
CA VAL A 71 6.40 -26.70 -2.95
C VAL A 71 4.98 -26.66 -3.53
N GLY A 72 4.50 -25.44 -3.84
CA GLY A 72 3.23 -25.22 -4.52
C GLY A 72 2.04 -25.79 -3.75
N LYS A 73 1.15 -26.51 -4.46
CA LYS A 73 -0.08 -27.06 -3.87
C LYS A 73 0.15 -28.21 -2.89
N GLU A 74 1.30 -28.88 -2.97
CA GLU A 74 1.68 -29.97 -2.09
C GLU A 74 2.57 -29.49 -0.92
N MET A 75 2.72 -28.17 -0.74
CA MET A 75 3.50 -27.61 0.36
C MET A 75 2.82 -27.93 1.70
N GLU A 76 3.54 -28.65 2.55
CA GLU A 76 3.17 -28.88 3.95
C GLU A 76 3.65 -27.69 4.78
N LEU A 77 2.75 -27.14 5.61
CA LEU A 77 3.02 -26.02 6.50
C LEU A 77 3.02 -26.48 7.96
N GLY A 78 4.00 -26.01 8.74
CA GLY A 78 3.99 -26.18 10.19
C GLY A 78 2.84 -25.39 10.84
N ARG A 79 2.47 -25.76 12.08
CA ARG A 79 1.28 -25.23 12.80
C ARG A 79 1.23 -23.70 12.89
N VAL A 80 2.37 -23.02 12.99
CA VAL A 80 2.42 -21.54 13.03
C VAL A 80 1.96 -20.90 11.72
N LEU A 81 2.15 -21.60 10.60
CA LEU A 81 1.82 -21.16 9.25
C LEU A 81 0.45 -21.66 8.77
N GLU A 82 -0.28 -22.42 9.60
CA GLU A 82 -1.60 -22.98 9.26
C GLU A 82 -2.58 -21.93 8.68
N PRO A 83 -2.66 -20.68 9.19
CA PRO A 83 -3.52 -19.65 8.60
C PRO A 83 -3.19 -19.28 7.15
N LEU A 84 -1.97 -19.58 6.67
CA LEU A 84 -1.54 -19.30 5.30
C LEU A 84 -1.86 -20.43 4.31
N THR A 85 -2.41 -21.55 4.78
CA THR A 85 -2.79 -22.71 3.94
C THR A 85 -3.63 -22.35 2.69
N PRO A 86 -4.61 -21.40 2.76
CA PRO A 86 -5.36 -20.97 1.58
C PRO A 86 -4.53 -20.26 0.51
N HIS A 87 -3.30 -19.86 0.82
CA HIS A 87 -2.41 -19.11 -0.05
C HIS A 87 -1.13 -19.88 -0.43
N ARG A 88 -1.03 -21.17 -0.09
CA ARG A 88 0.20 -21.99 -0.25
C ARG A 88 0.78 -22.01 -1.67
N ASP A 89 -0.08 -21.90 -2.69
CA ASP A 89 0.31 -21.81 -4.11
C ASP A 89 1.02 -20.49 -4.46
N LYS A 90 0.91 -19.50 -3.58
CA LYS A 90 1.53 -18.17 -3.69
C LYS A 90 2.65 -17.95 -2.66
N LEU A 91 3.04 -18.99 -1.92
CA LEU A 91 4.11 -18.90 -0.92
C LEU A 91 5.43 -19.39 -1.50
N LEU A 92 6.49 -18.64 -1.19
CA LEU A 92 7.88 -19.10 -1.28
C LEU A 92 8.46 -19.13 0.13
N PHE A 93 8.77 -20.33 0.63
CA PHE A 93 9.39 -20.49 1.94
C PHE A 93 10.90 -20.73 1.77
N ILE A 94 11.71 -19.78 2.24
CA ILE A 94 13.18 -19.82 2.11
C ILE A 94 13.77 -20.26 3.45
N ARG A 95 14.63 -21.27 3.43
CA ARG A 95 15.37 -21.75 4.61
C ARG A 95 16.85 -21.35 4.50
N GLY A 96 17.44 -20.92 5.61
CA GLY A 96 18.85 -20.57 5.68
C GLY A 96 19.20 -19.17 5.18
N LEU A 97 18.20 -18.35 4.79
CA LEU A 97 18.42 -16.94 4.51
C LEU A 97 18.56 -16.18 5.83
N TYR A 98 19.66 -15.46 5.99
CA TYR A 98 19.90 -14.58 7.13
C TYR A 98 20.65 -13.32 6.67
N ASN A 99 20.58 -12.26 7.46
CA ASN A 99 21.36 -11.04 7.27
C ASN A 99 22.60 -11.10 8.17
N GLU A 100 23.79 -11.22 7.58
CA GLU A 100 25.05 -11.26 8.31
C GLU A 100 25.32 -9.96 9.10
N GLU A 101 24.92 -8.81 8.55
CA GLU A 101 25.07 -7.52 9.23
C GLU A 101 24.19 -7.43 10.49
N ALA A 102 23.15 -8.25 10.62
CA ALA A 102 22.31 -8.31 11.83
C ALA A 102 23.00 -8.98 13.02
N LEU A 103 24.12 -9.67 12.78
CA LEU A 103 24.94 -10.28 13.83
C LEU A 103 25.90 -9.27 14.48
N LYS A 104 26.03 -8.05 13.94
CA LYS A 104 26.90 -7.00 14.45
C LYS A 104 26.09 -6.05 15.34
N GLY A 105 26.46 -5.91 16.61
CA GLY A 105 25.81 -5.00 17.56
C GLY A 105 24.80 -5.68 18.49
N ASN A 106 23.81 -4.94 18.98
CA ASN A 106 22.80 -5.44 19.92
C ASN A 106 21.70 -6.23 19.18
N ILE A 107 21.30 -7.37 19.76
CA ILE A 107 20.33 -8.30 19.16
C ILE A 107 19.02 -7.64 18.73
N HIS A 108 18.50 -6.68 19.51
CA HIS A 108 17.21 -6.06 19.20
C HIS A 108 17.34 -4.93 18.17
N SER A 109 18.33 -4.05 18.37
CA SER A 109 18.52 -2.89 17.48
C SER A 109 19.01 -3.33 16.11
N SER A 110 19.98 -4.26 16.05
CA SER A 110 20.58 -4.67 14.79
C SER A 110 19.63 -5.50 13.94
N GLN A 111 18.88 -6.45 14.53
CA GLN A 111 17.92 -7.27 13.78
C GLN A 111 16.73 -6.46 13.26
N THR A 112 16.25 -5.47 14.02
CA THR A 112 15.12 -4.65 13.61
C THR A 112 15.56 -3.52 12.67
N GLY A 113 16.62 -2.81 13.02
CA GLY A 113 17.02 -1.60 12.31
C GLY A 113 17.71 -1.81 10.96
N ASN A 114 18.18 -3.02 10.67
CA ASN A 114 18.71 -3.36 9.35
C ASN A 114 17.77 -4.21 8.48
N LEU A 115 16.56 -4.51 8.96
CA LEU A 115 15.62 -5.42 8.29
C LEU A 115 15.34 -5.02 6.83
N LEU A 116 15.18 -3.72 6.57
CA LEU A 116 14.81 -3.19 5.26
C LEU A 116 15.99 -2.62 4.46
N SER A 117 17.13 -2.34 5.11
CA SER A 117 18.32 -1.78 4.46
C SER A 117 19.42 -2.80 4.21
N GLY A 118 19.46 -3.90 4.98
CA GLY A 118 20.58 -4.85 4.98
C GLY A 118 21.89 -4.28 5.53
N ALA A 119 21.95 -2.99 5.87
CA ALA A 119 23.17 -2.29 6.26
C ALA A 119 23.31 -2.23 7.79
N PRO A 120 24.54 -2.31 8.35
CA PRO A 120 24.75 -2.22 9.79
C PRO A 120 24.28 -0.85 10.33
N LEU A 121 23.84 -0.84 11.59
CA LEU A 121 23.56 0.40 12.31
C LEU A 121 24.86 1.00 12.85
N ALA A 122 24.99 2.33 12.77
CA ALA A 122 26.08 3.03 13.44
C ALA A 122 26.02 2.81 14.97
N SER A 123 27.20 2.71 15.60
CA SER A 123 27.33 2.62 17.05
C SER A 123 26.96 3.95 17.74
N GLY A 124 26.50 3.88 18.99
CA GLY A 124 26.32 5.08 19.82
C GLY A 124 24.91 5.69 19.80
N GLY A 125 23.90 4.94 19.35
CA GLY A 125 22.49 5.36 19.42
C GLY A 125 22.01 6.21 18.25
N GLU A 126 22.90 6.57 17.31
CA GLU A 126 22.52 7.26 16.08
C GLU A 126 22.04 6.22 15.04
N ILE A 127 20.77 6.30 14.64
CA ILE A 127 20.21 5.43 13.59
C ILE A 127 20.68 5.99 12.24
N ARG A 128 21.89 5.62 11.83
CA ARG A 128 22.38 5.82 10.46
C ARG A 128 22.48 4.47 9.77
N SER A 129 21.77 4.34 8.64
CA SER A 129 21.76 3.16 7.77
C SER A 129 21.66 3.61 6.30
N GLY A 130 21.77 2.67 5.37
CA GLY A 130 21.58 2.93 3.94
C GLY A 130 20.11 3.14 3.55
N THR A 131 19.86 3.59 2.33
CA THR A 131 18.49 3.67 1.77
C THR A 131 17.87 2.27 1.75
N SER A 132 16.75 2.10 2.45
CA SER A 132 16.06 0.83 2.55
C SER A 132 15.18 0.52 1.34
N ILE A 133 14.86 -0.75 1.15
CA ILE A 133 14.09 -1.23 0.00
C ILE A 133 12.71 -0.57 -0.10
N ASP A 134 12.03 -0.34 1.04
CA ASP A 134 10.73 0.33 1.09
C ASP A 134 10.81 1.79 0.61
N GLN A 135 11.93 2.48 0.88
CA GLN A 135 12.15 3.85 0.40
C GLN A 135 12.43 3.88 -1.11
N VAL A 136 13.20 2.92 -1.63
CA VAL A 136 13.39 2.76 -3.08
C VAL A 136 12.06 2.47 -3.78
N LEU A 137 11.24 1.57 -3.21
CA LEU A 137 9.90 1.24 -3.71
C LEU A 137 8.98 2.48 -3.71
N ALA A 138 8.97 3.25 -2.61
CA ALA A 138 8.15 4.47 -2.48
C ALA A 138 8.56 5.56 -3.50
N GLN A 139 9.85 5.73 -3.76
CA GLN A 139 10.34 6.69 -4.77
C GLN A 139 9.97 6.27 -6.21
N THR A 140 9.91 4.95 -6.46
CA THR A 140 9.68 4.40 -7.81
C THR A 140 8.19 4.26 -8.13
N TRP A 141 7.38 3.74 -7.19
CA TRP A 141 5.97 3.40 -7.40
C TRP A 141 4.99 4.13 -6.47
N GLY A 142 5.48 4.98 -5.56
CA GLY A 142 4.62 5.66 -4.58
C GLY A 142 3.64 6.66 -5.19
N ARG A 143 3.75 6.98 -6.48
CA ARG A 143 2.78 7.82 -7.21
C ARG A 143 1.53 7.06 -7.63
N ASP A 144 1.56 5.73 -7.61
CA ASP A 144 0.42 4.87 -7.97
C ASP A 144 -0.54 4.64 -6.78
N THR A 145 -0.16 5.08 -5.58
CA THR A 145 -0.93 4.95 -4.35
C THR A 145 -1.11 6.30 -3.66
N LYS A 146 -2.22 6.48 -2.92
CA LYS A 146 -2.45 7.71 -2.14
C LYS A 146 -1.39 7.95 -1.06
N VAL A 147 -0.90 6.85 -0.48
CA VAL A 147 0.16 6.86 0.53
C VAL A 147 1.34 6.09 -0.05
N PRO A 148 2.52 6.72 -0.26
CA PRO A 148 3.65 6.09 -0.92
C PRO A 148 4.39 5.09 -0.02
N SER A 149 4.37 5.29 1.30
CA SER A 149 4.90 4.37 2.30
C SER A 149 4.13 4.52 3.61
N LEU A 150 3.84 3.40 4.28
CA LEU A 150 3.17 3.34 5.57
C LEU A 150 3.97 2.43 6.50
N VAL A 151 4.53 3.02 7.56
CA VAL A 151 5.28 2.30 8.59
C VAL A 151 4.41 2.19 9.84
N LEU A 152 4.21 0.97 10.33
CA LEU A 152 3.41 0.67 11.51
C LEU A 152 4.28 -0.07 12.53
N GLY A 153 4.13 0.29 13.81
CA GLY A 153 4.78 -0.37 14.93
C GLY A 153 3.77 -0.73 16.01
N CYS A 154 4.16 -1.63 16.92
CA CYS A 154 3.38 -1.96 18.11
C CYS A 154 3.56 -0.93 19.24
N GLU A 155 4.39 0.08 19.02
CA GLU A 155 4.76 1.12 19.97
C GLU A 155 4.68 2.51 19.34
N LYS A 156 4.69 3.55 20.17
CA LYS A 156 4.63 4.94 19.71
C LYS A 156 5.94 5.33 19.02
N SER A 157 5.85 6.08 17.92
CA SER A 157 7.02 6.64 17.23
C SER A 157 7.83 7.57 18.15
N ASN A 158 9.15 7.59 18.00
CA ASN A 158 10.08 8.50 18.68
C ASN A 158 10.84 9.34 17.62
N PRO A 159 10.86 10.69 17.68
CA PRO A 159 10.13 11.55 18.60
C PRO A 159 8.63 11.53 18.30
N SER A 160 7.84 11.71 19.35
CA SER A 160 6.39 11.90 19.27
C SER A 160 6.00 13.28 18.78
#